data_AF-A0A8J7JMP1-F1
#
_entry.id   AF-A0A8J7JMP1-F1
#
_cell.length_a   1.000
_cell.length_b   1.000
_cell.length_c   1.000
_cell.angle_alpha   90.00
_cell.angle_beta   90.00
_cell.angle_gamma   90.00
#
_symmetry.space_group_name_H-M   'P 1'
#
loop_
_entity.id
_entity.type
_entity.pdbx_description
1 polymer ?
#
loop_
_entity_poly.entity_id
_entity_poly.type
_entity_poly.pdbx_seq_one_letter_code
_entity_poly.pdbx_strand_id
1 'polypeptide(L)'
;MSFAIDEILASLQVVLNQVLPDDLDSSIAIASTLLPISVKPAGIGSFIAPSANPVGDIRGYYMEADAQIRVSTTDTLASLDAALARLMAAFSGLTRRRYVELGILRLGAVQIDPEIRQSGQGNNAILEQKVTFRIVYEFLKIPEETEGIIQTVPLNIELLNAPDA
;
A
#
# COMPACT_ATOMS: atom_id res chain seq x y z
N MET A 1 8.41 17.94 3.44
CA MET A 1 8.22 16.82 4.40
C MET A 1 7.06 15.91 3.92
N SER A 2 7.02 15.54 2.63
CA SER A 2 5.86 14.86 1.98
C SER A 2 6.20 13.49 1.39
N PHE A 3 7.44 13.26 0.96
CA PHE A 3 7.85 12.06 0.21
C PHE A 3 7.64 10.73 0.94
N ALA A 4 7.69 10.71 2.28
CA ALA A 4 7.57 9.45 3.04
C ALA A 4 6.14 8.90 3.07
N ILE A 5 5.11 9.76 3.08
CA ILE A 5 3.71 9.29 3.22
C ILE A 5 3.25 8.61 1.93
N ASP A 6 3.58 9.18 0.78
CA ASP A 6 3.19 8.63 -0.53
C ASP A 6 3.83 7.26 -0.78
N GLU A 7 5.11 7.09 -0.41
CA GLU A 7 5.81 5.80 -0.47
C GLU A 7 5.16 4.75 0.44
N ILE A 8 4.84 5.11 1.69
CA ILE A 8 4.19 4.20 2.63
C ILE A 8 2.80 3.80 2.12
N LEU A 9 2.01 4.75 1.61
CA LEU A 9 0.69 4.48 1.04
C LEU A 9 0.78 3.57 -0.19
N ALA A 10 1.73 3.82 -1.09
CA ALA A 10 1.95 2.97 -2.26
C ALA A 10 2.33 1.54 -1.84
N SER A 11 3.20 1.40 -0.84
CA SER A 11 3.59 0.10 -0.30
C SER A 11 2.41 -0.63 0.35
N LEU A 12 1.61 0.07 1.16
CA LEU A 12 0.41 -0.48 1.77
C LEU A 12 -0.65 -0.87 0.72
N GLN A 13 -0.76 -0.12 -0.37
CA GLN A 13 -1.65 -0.45 -1.49
C GLN A 13 -1.23 -1.76 -2.18
N VAL A 14 0.07 -1.98 -2.38
CA VAL A 14 0.60 -3.24 -2.90
C VAL A 14 0.28 -4.40 -1.96
N VAL A 15 0.47 -4.20 -0.66
CA VAL A 15 0.14 -5.21 0.36
C VAL A 15 -1.35 -5.54 0.35
N LEU A 16 -2.23 -4.53 0.31
CA LEU A 16 -3.68 -4.74 0.21
C LEU A 16 -4.04 -5.58 -1.00
N ASN A 17 -3.48 -5.27 -2.17
CA ASN A 17 -3.75 -6.03 -3.39
C ASN A 17 -3.32 -7.50 -3.30
N GLN A 18 -2.34 -7.85 -2.45
CA GLN A 18 -1.95 -9.25 -2.20
C GLN A 18 -2.90 -9.99 -1.25
N VAL A 19 -3.73 -9.26 -0.50
CA VAL A 19 -4.72 -9.82 0.44
C VAL A 19 -6.10 -9.90 -0.18
N LEU A 20 -6.39 -9.08 -1.20
CA LEU A 20 -7.67 -9.15 -1.91
C LEU A 20 -7.86 -10.53 -2.57
N PRO A 21 -9.10 -11.07 -2.56
CA PRO A 21 -9.40 -12.32 -3.24
C PRO A 21 -9.20 -12.18 -4.76
N ASP A 22 -8.48 -13.12 -5.35
CA ASP A 22 -8.18 -13.18 -6.79
C ASP A 22 -9.14 -14.09 -7.57
N ASP A 23 -9.99 -14.84 -6.87
CA ASP A 23 -10.89 -15.87 -7.39
C ASP A 23 -12.36 -15.39 -7.51
N LEU A 24 -12.59 -14.12 -7.79
CA LEU A 24 -13.93 -13.55 -7.92
C LEU A 24 -14.53 -13.71 -9.32
N ASP A 25 -15.85 -13.81 -9.38
CA ASP A 25 -16.59 -13.80 -10.64
C ASP A 25 -16.38 -12.49 -11.39
N SER A 26 -16.44 -12.54 -12.73
CA SER A 26 -16.23 -11.35 -13.58
C SER A 26 -17.29 -10.27 -13.43
N SER A 27 -18.43 -10.58 -12.80
CA SER A 27 -19.48 -9.63 -12.45
C SER A 27 -19.19 -8.87 -11.15
N ILE A 28 -18.12 -9.21 -10.43
CA ILE A 28 -17.68 -8.54 -9.20
C ILE A 28 -16.54 -7.58 -9.52
N ALA A 29 -16.66 -6.34 -9.07
CA ALA A 29 -15.57 -5.38 -9.06
C ALA A 29 -15.18 -5.03 -7.62
N ILE A 30 -13.87 -4.98 -7.35
CA ILE A 30 -13.32 -4.50 -6.09
C ILE A 30 -12.49 -3.24 -6.36
N ALA A 31 -12.76 -2.19 -5.59
CA ALA A 31 -11.94 -0.99 -5.52
C ALA A 31 -11.51 -0.74 -4.08
N SER A 32 -10.23 -0.45 -3.86
CA SER A 32 -9.72 -0.08 -2.54
C SER A 32 -9.28 1.39 -2.51
N THR A 33 -9.42 2.01 -1.35
CA THR A 33 -8.99 3.38 -1.08
C THR A 33 -8.37 3.42 0.31
N LEU A 34 -7.15 3.95 0.42
CA LEU A 34 -6.44 4.11 1.68
C LEU A 34 -6.58 5.54 2.20
N LEU A 35 -7.02 5.67 3.44
CA LEU A 35 -7.11 6.95 4.15
C LEU A 35 -6.11 6.94 5.32
N PRO A 36 -4.97 7.63 5.23
CA PRO A 36 -4.01 7.67 6.34
C PRO A 36 -4.61 8.43 7.52
N ILE A 37 -4.46 7.87 8.72
CA ILE A 37 -4.88 8.48 9.99
C ILE A 37 -3.66 9.10 10.68
N SER A 38 -2.57 8.33 10.81
CA SER A 38 -1.34 8.83 11.41
C SER A 38 -0.12 8.11 10.85
N VAL A 39 1.02 8.82 10.82
CA VAL A 39 2.33 8.25 10.49
C VAL A 39 3.31 8.64 11.57
N LYS A 40 4.05 7.67 12.09
CA LYS A 40 5.04 7.86 13.16
C LYS A 40 6.34 7.17 12.78
N PRO A 41 7.51 7.74 13.12
CA PRO A 41 8.76 7.02 12.94
C PRO A 41 8.78 5.74 13.79
N ALA A 42 9.37 4.67 13.26
CA ALA A 42 9.76 3.50 14.02
C ALA A 42 11.27 3.58 14.38
N GLY A 43 11.67 3.06 15.54
CA GLY A 43 13.05 3.21 16.02
C GLY A 43 13.40 4.64 16.47
N ILE A 44 14.70 4.99 16.44
CA ILE A 44 15.18 6.29 16.93
C ILE A 44 15.15 7.28 15.77
N GLY A 45 14.14 8.14 15.72
CA GLY A 45 14.03 9.17 14.68
C GLY A 45 13.85 8.60 13.27
N SER A 46 13.17 7.45 13.13
CA SER A 46 13.00 6.60 11.93
C SER A 46 14.14 5.63 11.66
N PHE A 47 15.29 5.74 12.32
CA PHE A 47 16.39 4.79 12.14
C PHE A 47 16.10 3.45 12.84
N ILE A 48 16.23 2.36 12.08
CA ILE A 48 16.09 0.98 12.57
C ILE A 48 17.46 0.32 12.72
N ALA A 49 18.23 0.25 11.63
CA ALA A 49 19.51 -0.44 11.56
C ALA A 49 20.27 -0.02 10.31
N PRO A 50 21.60 -0.22 10.25
CA PRO A 50 22.33 -0.12 8.99
C PRO A 50 21.99 -1.32 8.09
N SER A 51 21.82 -1.07 6.79
CA SER A 51 21.84 -2.11 5.76
C SER A 51 23.27 -2.30 5.26
N ALA A 52 23.70 -3.55 5.16
CA ALA A 52 24.97 -3.91 4.56
C ALA A 52 24.90 -4.00 3.03
N ASN A 53 23.69 -4.15 2.47
CA ASN A 53 23.49 -4.29 1.04
C ASN A 53 22.11 -3.77 0.60
N PRO A 54 22.04 -2.66 -0.15
CA PRO A 54 23.11 -1.67 -0.36
C PRO A 54 23.46 -0.95 0.95
N VAL A 55 24.63 -0.31 0.97
CA VAL A 55 25.09 0.43 2.15
C VAL A 55 24.20 1.66 2.38
N GLY A 56 23.57 1.73 3.55
CA GLY A 56 22.76 2.87 3.96
C GLY A 56 21.93 2.60 5.21
N ASP A 57 21.09 3.55 5.59
CA ASP A 57 20.22 3.41 6.76
C ASP A 57 18.88 2.78 6.39
N ILE A 58 18.47 1.75 7.12
CA ILE A 58 17.09 1.25 7.08
C ILE A 58 16.23 2.21 7.90
N ARG A 59 15.21 2.77 7.25
CA ARG A 59 14.26 3.67 7.90
C ARG A 59 12.91 3.01 8.08
N GLY A 60 12.32 3.13 9.26
CA GLY A 60 11.03 2.54 9.61
C GLY A 60 9.97 3.58 9.93
N TYR A 61 8.73 3.27 9.56
CA TYR A 61 7.55 4.07 9.89
C TYR A 61 6.36 3.18 10.24
N TYR A 62 5.60 3.58 11.25
CA TYR A 62 4.28 3.04 11.54
C TYR A 62 3.22 3.93 10.91
N MET A 63 2.33 3.34 10.13
CA MET A 63 1.14 3.99 9.60
C MET A 63 -0.12 3.34 10.19
N GLU A 64 -1.01 4.17 10.71
CA GLU A 64 -2.40 3.80 10.93
C GLU A 64 -3.23 4.36 9.78
N ALA A 65 -4.05 3.52 9.14
CA ALA A 65 -4.88 3.90 8.01
C ALA A 65 -6.21 3.13 8.01
N ASP A 66 -7.24 3.75 7.44
CA ASP A 66 -8.47 3.07 7.10
C ASP A 66 -8.40 2.61 5.63
N ALA A 67 -8.47 1.29 5.42
CA ALA A 67 -8.62 0.68 4.11
C ALA A 67 -10.10 0.53 3.80
N GLN A 68 -10.62 1.39 2.94
CA GLN A 68 -11.99 1.33 2.45
C GLN A 68 -12.03 0.49 1.18
N ILE A 69 -12.73 -0.63 1.24
CA ILE A 69 -12.89 -1.58 0.15
C ILE A 69 -14.36 -1.51 -0.29
N ARG A 70 -14.57 -1.14 -1.55
CA ARG A 70 -15.87 -1.18 -2.22
C ARG A 70 -15.94 -2.45 -3.04
N VAL A 71 -16.98 -3.23 -2.80
CA VAL A 71 -17.33 -4.40 -3.59
C VAL A 71 -18.61 -4.06 -4.33
N SER A 72 -18.62 -4.24 -5.64
CA SER A 72 -19.81 -4.00 -6.46
C SER A 72 -20.11 -5.17 -7.40
N THR A 73 -21.38 -5.34 -7.72
CA THR A 73 -21.84 -6.37 -8.67
C THR A 73 -23.00 -5.88 -9.52
N THR A 74 -23.09 -6.41 -10.74
CA THR A 74 -24.24 -6.21 -11.65
C THR A 74 -25.21 -7.39 -11.63
N ASP A 75 -24.96 -8.42 -10.82
CA ASP A 75 -25.73 -9.67 -10.85
C ASP A 75 -26.83 -9.70 -9.78
N THR A 76 -26.55 -10.25 -8.60
CA THR A 76 -27.55 -10.45 -7.54
C THR A 76 -27.04 -9.97 -6.19
N LEU A 77 -27.96 -9.74 -5.25
CA LEU A 77 -27.57 -9.48 -3.86
C LEU A 77 -26.77 -10.67 -3.27
N ALA A 78 -27.13 -11.90 -3.63
CA ALA A 78 -26.45 -13.09 -3.16
C ALA A 78 -24.99 -13.16 -3.63
N SER A 79 -24.68 -12.72 -4.86
CA SER A 79 -23.30 -12.67 -5.35
C SER A 79 -22.49 -11.60 -4.61
N LEU A 80 -23.10 -10.45 -4.28
CA LEU A 80 -22.48 -9.43 -3.44
C LEU A 80 -22.14 -9.96 -2.04
N ASP A 81 -23.09 -10.61 -1.38
CA ASP A 81 -22.89 -11.19 -0.05
C ASP A 81 -21.79 -12.27 -0.06
N ALA A 82 -21.75 -13.11 -1.09
CA ALA A 82 -20.71 -14.11 -1.27
C ALA A 82 -19.32 -13.46 -1.47
N ALA A 83 -19.24 -12.41 -2.28
CA ALA A 83 -17.99 -11.67 -2.51
C ALA A 83 -17.51 -10.98 -1.22
N LEU A 84 -18.42 -10.39 -0.44
CA LEU A 84 -18.11 -9.81 0.86
C LEU A 84 -17.62 -10.86 1.86
N ALA A 85 -18.25 -12.03 1.90
CA ALA A 85 -17.81 -13.13 2.75
C ALA A 85 -16.39 -13.60 2.37
N ARG A 86 -16.09 -13.71 1.07
CA ARG A 86 -14.74 -14.04 0.59
C ARG A 86 -13.72 -12.96 0.94
N LEU A 87 -14.07 -11.68 0.77
CA LEU A 87 -13.23 -10.55 1.19
C LEU A 87 -12.92 -10.64 2.69
N MET A 88 -13.94 -10.82 3.53
CA MET A 88 -13.77 -10.96 4.97
C MET A 88 -12.89 -12.16 5.32
N ALA A 89 -13.11 -13.30 4.67
CA ALA A 89 -12.31 -14.50 4.84
C ALA A 89 -10.85 -14.31 4.40
N ALA A 90 -10.60 -13.59 3.31
CA ALA A 90 -9.25 -13.31 2.82
C ALA A 90 -8.45 -12.49 3.83
N PHE A 91 -9.07 -11.50 4.48
CA PHE A 91 -8.44 -10.78 5.58
C PHE A 91 -8.35 -11.68 6.83
N SER A 92 -9.45 -12.21 7.37
CA SER A 92 -9.40 -12.95 8.65
C SER A 92 -8.65 -14.28 8.60
N GLY A 93 -8.49 -14.87 7.42
CA GLY A 93 -7.90 -16.19 7.21
C GLY A 93 -6.38 -16.21 7.15
N LEU A 94 -5.72 -15.04 7.11
CA LEU A 94 -4.26 -15.00 7.11
C LEU A 94 -3.70 -15.43 8.47
N THR A 95 -2.63 -16.22 8.43
CA THR A 95 -1.88 -16.54 9.64
C THR A 95 -1.20 -15.29 10.19
N ARG A 96 -0.98 -15.24 11.52
CA ARG A 96 -0.21 -14.15 12.15
C ARG A 96 1.16 -13.95 11.49
N ARG A 97 1.82 -15.03 11.08
CA ARG A 97 3.11 -14.98 10.37
C ARG A 97 2.97 -14.22 9.06
N ARG A 98 1.94 -14.54 8.26
CA ARG A 98 1.72 -13.88 6.97
C ARG A 98 1.45 -12.39 7.12
N TYR A 99 0.71 -11.98 8.15
CA TYR A 99 0.50 -10.58 8.47
C TYR A 99 1.81 -9.83 8.74
N VAL A 100 2.69 -10.42 9.57
CA VAL A 100 4.01 -9.83 9.87
C VAL A 100 4.89 -9.74 8.62
N GLU A 101 4.90 -10.79 7.78
CA GLU A 101 5.63 -10.78 6.50
C GLU A 101 5.13 -9.68 5.55
N LEU A 102 3.84 -9.37 5.60
CA LEU A 102 3.22 -8.27 4.84
C LEU A 102 3.37 -6.91 5.53
N GLY A 103 4.03 -6.81 6.69
CA GLY A 103 4.15 -5.58 7.47
C GLY A 103 2.87 -5.14 8.19
N ILE A 104 1.79 -5.93 8.17
CA ILE A 104 0.55 -5.62 8.89
C ILE A 104 0.71 -6.09 10.34
N LEU A 105 0.82 -5.13 11.26
CA LEU A 105 0.96 -5.41 12.69
C LEU A 105 -0.38 -5.64 13.38
N ARG A 106 -1.43 -4.97 12.90
CA ARG A 106 -2.78 -5.09 13.45
C ARG A 106 -3.82 -4.85 12.37
N LEU A 107 -4.78 -5.76 12.31
CA LEU A 107 -6.06 -5.55 11.64
C LEU A 107 -7.12 -5.27 12.71
N GLY A 108 -7.70 -4.08 12.68
CA GLY A 108 -8.71 -3.60 13.61
C GLY A 108 -10.13 -3.95 13.17
N ALA A 109 -11.10 -3.41 13.90
CA ALA A 109 -12.51 -3.70 13.69
C ALA A 109 -12.94 -3.38 12.25
N VAL A 110 -13.76 -4.27 11.70
CA VAL A 110 -14.36 -4.11 10.39
C VAL A 110 -15.66 -3.35 10.52
N GLN A 111 -15.80 -2.27 9.77
CA GLN A 111 -17.06 -1.54 9.65
C GLN A 111 -17.63 -1.77 8.26
N ILE A 112 -18.79 -2.41 8.20
CA ILE A 112 -19.59 -2.54 6.99
C ILE A 112 -20.59 -1.38 6.99
N ASP A 113 -20.67 -0.63 5.89
CA ASP A 113 -21.67 0.42 5.71
C ASP A 113 -23.07 -0.22 5.81
N PRO A 114 -24.00 0.26 6.66
CA PRO A 114 -25.29 -0.41 6.83
C PRO A 114 -26.19 -0.41 5.57
N GLU A 115 -25.90 0.45 4.60
CA GLU A 115 -26.71 0.61 3.39
C GLU A 115 -25.97 0.09 2.16
N ILE A 116 -26.61 -0.84 1.45
CA ILE A 116 -26.20 -1.24 0.10
C ILE A 116 -26.66 -0.15 -0.85
N ARG A 117 -25.70 0.42 -1.58
CA ARG A 117 -25.99 1.43 -2.59
C ARG A 117 -26.40 0.73 -3.86
N GLN A 118 -27.57 1.05 -4.38
CA GLN A 118 -27.99 0.66 -5.71
C GLN A 118 -27.90 1.87 -6.65
N SER A 119 -27.22 1.69 -7.78
CA SER A 119 -27.24 2.66 -8.88
C SER A 119 -27.76 2.00 -10.16
N GLY A 120 -28.38 2.79 -11.04
CA GLY A 120 -29.04 2.26 -12.25
C GLY A 120 -30.44 1.66 -12.00
N GLN A 121 -31.07 1.17 -13.06
CA GLN A 121 -32.41 0.56 -13.03
C GLN A 121 -32.46 -0.72 -13.88
N GLY A 122 -33.31 -1.67 -13.48
CA GLY A 122 -33.52 -2.94 -14.20
C GLY A 122 -32.24 -3.78 -14.27
N ASN A 123 -31.95 -4.34 -15.45
CA ASN A 123 -30.80 -5.22 -15.68
C ASN A 123 -29.43 -4.52 -15.66
N ASN A 124 -29.40 -3.20 -15.46
CA ASN A 124 -28.16 -2.41 -15.31
C ASN A 124 -27.98 -1.92 -13.87
N ALA A 125 -28.69 -2.50 -12.90
CA ALA A 125 -28.52 -2.17 -11.50
C ALA A 125 -27.14 -2.64 -11.02
N ILE A 126 -26.38 -1.72 -10.42
CA ILE A 126 -25.12 -2.02 -9.73
C ILE A 126 -25.41 -1.93 -8.24
N LEU A 127 -25.18 -3.04 -7.54
CA LEU A 127 -25.21 -3.10 -6.08
C LEU A 127 -23.79 -2.88 -5.57
N GLU A 128 -23.60 -1.97 -4.63
CA GLU A 128 -22.30 -1.66 -4.01
C GLU A 128 -22.40 -1.72 -2.49
N GLN A 129 -21.42 -2.38 -1.88
CA GLN A 129 -21.22 -2.41 -0.43
C GLN A 129 -19.80 -1.94 -0.10
N LYS A 130 -19.68 -1.06 0.89
CA LYS A 130 -18.39 -0.60 1.41
C LYS A 130 -18.06 -1.27 2.73
N VAL A 131 -16.82 -1.71 2.85
CA VAL A 131 -16.23 -2.32 4.05
C VAL A 131 -14.97 -1.53 4.41
N THR A 132 -14.79 -1.19 5.68
CA THR A 132 -13.63 -0.45 6.16
C THR A 132 -12.85 -1.29 7.15
N PHE A 133 -11.55 -1.44 6.92
CA PHE A 133 -10.62 -2.10 7.82
C PHE A 133 -9.66 -1.07 8.39
N ARG A 134 -9.49 -1.04 9.72
CA ARG A 134 -8.43 -0.24 10.34
C ARG A 134 -7.13 -1.03 10.36
N ILE A 135 -6.08 -0.52 9.74
CA ILE A 135 -4.80 -1.21 9.59
C ILE A 135 -3.71 -0.44 10.31
N VAL A 136 -2.88 -1.15 11.08
CA VAL A 136 -1.57 -0.66 11.54
C VAL A 136 -0.51 -1.39 10.74
N TYR A 137 0.26 -0.61 9.97
CA TYR A 137 1.25 -1.09 9.01
C TYR A 137 2.63 -0.57 9.40
N GLU A 138 3.63 -1.45 9.34
CA GLU A 138 5.05 -1.11 9.45
C GLU A 138 5.67 -1.08 8.05
N PHE A 139 6.17 0.08 7.67
CA PHE A 139 6.93 0.29 6.45
C PHE A 139 8.41 0.38 6.77
N LEU A 140 9.21 -0.41 6.06
CA LEU A 140 10.67 -0.36 6.12
C LEU A 140 11.21 0.07 4.76
N LYS A 141 11.81 1.26 4.71
CA LYS A 141 12.60 1.73 3.58
C LYS A 141 14.01 1.17 3.72
N ILE A 142 14.27 0.12 2.95
CA ILE A 142 15.62 -0.39 2.73
C ILE A 142 16.27 0.52 1.68
N PRO A 143 17.53 0.94 1.84
CA PRO A 143 18.23 1.69 0.79
C PRO A 143 18.20 0.88 -0.52
N GLU A 144 18.05 1.57 -1.64
CA GLU A 144 18.05 0.96 -2.98
C GLU A 144 19.42 1.21 -3.63
N GLU A 145 19.89 0.27 -4.46
CA GLU A 145 21.09 0.49 -5.25
C GLU A 145 20.80 1.59 -6.26
N THR A 146 21.52 2.72 -6.16
CA THR A 146 21.48 3.71 -7.22
C THR A 146 22.11 3.07 -8.45
N GLU A 147 21.33 2.81 -9.51
CA GLU A 147 21.91 2.49 -10.82
C GLU A 147 22.84 3.64 -11.19
N GLY A 148 24.15 3.40 -11.09
CA GLY A 148 25.17 4.43 -11.08
C GLY A 148 25.25 5.17 -12.40
N ILE A 149 24.55 6.30 -12.54
CA ILE A 149 24.94 7.31 -13.52
C ILE A 149 26.10 8.09 -12.91
N ILE A 150 27.33 7.63 -13.20
CA ILE A 150 28.50 8.50 -13.06
C ILE A 150 28.29 9.63 -14.06
N GLN A 151 27.84 10.80 -13.61
CA GLN A 151 27.90 12.01 -14.42
C GLN A 151 29.38 12.36 -14.56
N THR A 152 29.99 11.96 -15.67
CA THR A 152 31.30 12.44 -16.08
C THR A 152 31.18 13.94 -16.28
N VAL A 153 31.70 14.74 -15.34
CA VAL A 153 31.92 16.17 -15.54
C VAL A 153 33.17 16.28 -16.42
N PRO A 154 33.07 16.73 -17.69
CA PRO A 154 34.28 17.01 -18.46
C PRO A 154 35.00 18.19 -17.80
N LEU A 155 36.12 17.90 -17.15
CA LEU A 155 37.08 18.92 -16.75
C LEU A 155 37.76 19.41 -18.04
N ASN A 156 37.41 20.61 -18.50
CA ASN A 156 38.17 21.31 -19.54
C ASN A 156 39.51 21.78 -18.94
N ILE A 157 40.55 20.95 -19.09
CA ILE A 157 41.92 21.27 -18.67
C ILE A 157 42.60 22.07 -19.79
N GLU A 158 42.14 23.30 -20.04
CA GLU A 158 42.76 24.22 -21.04
C GLU A 158 43.25 25.54 -20.42
N LEU A 159 43.65 25.53 -19.14
CA LEU A 159 44.10 26.76 -18.45
C LEU A 159 45.48 26.68 -17.79
N LEU A 160 46.31 25.67 -18.10
CA LEU A 160 47.66 25.54 -17.52
C LEU A 160 48.83 25.58 -18.51
N ASN A 161 48.58 25.80 -19.80
CA ASN A 161 49.65 26.05 -20.77
C ASN A 161 49.58 27.49 -21.29
N ALA A 162 49.86 28.46 -20.42
CA ALA A 162 50.40 29.73 -20.86
C ALA A 162 51.93 29.58 -20.96
N PRO A 163 52.54 29.57 -22.15
CA PRO A 163 53.97 29.78 -22.24
C PRO A 163 54.25 31.26 -21.90
N ASP A 164 55.07 31.48 -20.86
CA ASP A 164 55.77 32.74 -20.67
C ASP A 164 56.68 33.00 -21.88
N ALA A 165 56.34 33.96 -22.73
CA ALA A 165 57.26 34.71 -23.59
C ALA A 165 56.57 35.92 -24.24
#